data_AF-A0A1J3FV58-F1
#
_entry.id   AF-A0A1J3FV58-F1
#
_cell.length_a   1.000
_cell.length_b   1.000
_cell.length_c   1.000
_cell.angle_alpha   90.00
_cell.angle_beta   90.00
_cell.angle_gamma   90.00
#
_symmetry.space_group_name_H-M   'P 1'
#
loop_
_entity.id
_entity.type
_entity.pdbx_description
1 polymer ?
#
loop_
_entity_poly.entity_id
_entity_poly.type
_entity_poly.pdbx_seq_one_letter_code
_entity_poly.pdbx_strand_id
1 'polypeptide(L)'
;RFVIPRSSSSTSLCCRNASSVHCHATASDTKSYARRDRLVEIDKKARQLWEEEGVFRAESRKDPPKPGDKFFSTFPIPYMNGYLHIGHAFSLSKSDFACAYHRLRGANVLFPLGSHCSGTPIKASADKLARESRNPTLLSAKDDNTKHSDSDTDTDTPALPGQFRGKKSKVAAKSGGQVSQWEIMRSFGLTDIEITEFQDSYKWLTYFPPLAVEDLRAYGLGCDWRRSFVTTDANPFFDSFVRWQMRKLKSMGKIVKDIRYTIFSPLDGQPCADHDRATGEG
;
A
#
# COMPACT_ATOMS: atom_id res chain seq x y z
N ARG A 1 -3.18 -6.49 -9.85
CA ARG A 1 -2.35 -5.46 -9.18
C ARG A 1 -2.51 -4.18 -9.98
N PHE A 2 -2.87 -3.06 -9.34
CA PHE A 2 -2.92 -1.76 -10.03
C PHE A 2 -1.49 -1.22 -10.02
N VAL A 3 -0.70 -1.64 -11.01
CA VAL A 3 0.57 -1.00 -11.32
C VAL A 3 0.25 -0.12 -12.51
N ILE A 4 0.39 1.20 -12.36
CA ILE A 4 0.30 2.10 -13.51
C ILE A 4 1.48 1.73 -14.41
N PRO A 5 1.26 1.31 -15.67
CA PRO A 5 2.34 0.84 -16.52
C PRO A 5 3.38 1.95 -16.70
N ARG A 6 4.62 1.71 -16.25
CA ARG A 6 5.76 2.56 -16.57
C ARG A 6 6.12 2.33 -18.04
N SER A 7 6.09 3.38 -18.87
CA SER A 7 6.59 3.29 -20.24
C SER A 7 8.11 3.19 -20.21
N SER A 8 8.66 2.02 -20.51
CA SER A 8 10.10 1.83 -20.73
C SER A 8 10.51 2.45 -22.06
N SER A 9 11.07 3.66 -22.03
CA SER A 9 11.71 4.29 -23.20
C SER A 9 13.16 3.83 -23.29
N SER A 10 13.43 2.74 -24.03
CA SER A 10 14.77 2.42 -24.53
C SER A 10 14.72 1.27 -25.55
N THR A 11 14.56 1.62 -26.83
CA THR A 11 15.09 0.82 -27.96
C THR A 11 15.13 1.70 -29.20
N SER A 12 16.14 2.56 -29.27
CA SER A 12 16.65 3.12 -30.53
C SER A 12 18.00 2.48 -30.75
N LEU A 13 18.04 1.45 -31.61
CA LEU A 13 19.16 1.05 -32.47
C LEU A 13 18.87 -0.37 -32.96
N CYS A 14 18.53 -0.52 -34.23
CA CYS A 14 19.17 -1.42 -35.20
C CYS A 14 18.16 -1.70 -36.31
N CYS A 15 18.49 -1.28 -37.54
CA CYS A 15 18.29 -2.04 -38.78
C CYS A 15 18.54 -1.10 -39.97
N ARG A 16 19.77 -1.13 -40.50
CA ARG A 16 20.07 -0.75 -41.88
C ARG A 16 20.00 -2.03 -42.74
N ASN A 17 19.31 -1.92 -43.87
CA ASN A 17 19.37 -2.72 -45.11
C ASN A 17 19.33 -4.26 -45.02
N ALA A 18 18.22 -4.85 -45.48
CA ALA A 18 18.22 -5.98 -46.41
C ALA A 18 16.83 -6.16 -47.06
N SER A 19 16.86 -6.61 -48.31
CA SER A 19 15.80 -6.57 -49.32
C SER A 19 14.59 -7.49 -49.10
N SER A 20 13.43 -7.02 -49.61
CA SER A 20 12.34 -7.76 -50.25
C SER A 20 12.07 -9.21 -49.77
N VAL A 21 11.17 -9.36 -48.80
CA VAL A 21 10.27 -10.53 -48.70
C VAL A 21 8.87 -10.02 -48.37
N HIS A 22 7.91 -10.30 -49.26
CA HIS A 22 6.49 -10.07 -49.05
C HIS A 22 5.99 -10.97 -47.91
N CYS A 23 5.94 -10.44 -46.69
CA CYS A 23 5.19 -11.05 -45.59
C CYS A 23 3.77 -10.48 -45.63
N HIS A 24 2.80 -11.28 -46.09
CA HIS A 24 1.38 -11.01 -45.83
C HIS A 24 1.15 -11.05 -44.31
N ALA A 25 1.23 -9.88 -43.68
CA ALA A 25 0.79 -9.71 -42.31
C ALA A 25 -0.74 -9.83 -42.31
N THR A 26 -1.24 -10.93 -41.77
CA THR A 26 -2.64 -11.03 -41.36
C THR A 26 -2.88 -9.92 -40.34
N ALA A 27 -3.73 -8.96 -40.69
CA ALA A 27 -4.12 -7.87 -39.81
C ALA A 27 -4.85 -8.47 -38.61
N SER A 28 -4.11 -8.72 -37.52
CA SER A 28 -4.70 -9.02 -36.23
C SER A 28 -5.52 -7.81 -35.79
N ASP A 29 -6.80 -8.03 -35.49
CA ASP A 29 -7.73 -7.05 -34.92
C ASP A 29 -7.13 -6.43 -33.65
N THR A 30 -6.42 -5.32 -33.82
CA THR A 30 -5.82 -4.57 -32.73
C THR A 30 -6.89 -3.68 -32.15
N LYS A 31 -7.39 -4.05 -30.96
CA LYS A 31 -8.34 -3.22 -30.20
C LYS A 31 -7.79 -1.79 -30.09
N SER A 32 -8.54 -0.81 -30.59
CA SER A 32 -8.16 0.61 -30.52
C SER A 32 -8.26 1.13 -29.08
N TYR A 33 -7.16 1.69 -28.57
CA TYR A 33 -7.09 2.30 -27.24
C TYR A 33 -7.15 3.84 -27.26
N ALA A 34 -7.47 4.45 -28.40
CA ALA A 34 -7.41 5.89 -28.61
C ALA A 34 -8.18 6.73 -27.56
N ARG A 35 -9.35 6.24 -27.10
CA ARG A 35 -10.13 6.92 -26.05
C ARG A 35 -9.42 6.91 -24.69
N ARG A 36 -8.84 5.77 -24.30
CA ARG A 36 -8.06 5.64 -23.06
C ARG A 36 -6.84 6.54 -23.12
N ASP A 37 -6.12 6.52 -24.23
CA ASP A 37 -4.88 7.27 -24.39
C ASP A 37 -5.14 8.77 -24.32
N ARG A 38 -6.21 9.25 -24.95
CA ARG A 38 -6.69 10.64 -24.80
C ARG A 38 -7.02 11.00 -23.34
N LEU A 39 -7.67 10.12 -22.59
CA LEU A 39 -7.97 10.38 -21.17
C LEU A 39 -6.69 10.46 -20.33
N VAL A 40 -5.71 9.60 -20.60
CA VAL A 40 -4.39 9.62 -19.94
C VAL A 40 -3.64 10.91 -20.25
N GLU A 41 -3.73 11.44 -21.48
CA GLU A 41 -3.13 12.73 -21.83
C GLU A 41 -3.78 13.90 -21.09
N ILE A 42 -5.12 13.93 -21.01
CA ILE A 42 -5.86 14.96 -20.27
C ILE A 42 -5.51 14.90 -18.78
N ASP A 43 -5.50 13.71 -18.20
CA ASP A 43 -5.12 13.47 -16.79
C ASP A 43 -3.71 13.99 -16.49
N LYS A 44 -2.73 13.64 -17.32
CA LYS A 44 -1.34 14.11 -17.16
C LYS A 44 -1.26 15.65 -17.16
N LYS A 45 -1.94 16.31 -18.10
CA LYS A 45 -1.96 17.78 -18.19
C LYS A 45 -2.62 18.41 -16.95
N ALA A 46 -3.75 17.87 -16.51
CA ALA A 46 -4.44 18.38 -15.32
C ALA A 46 -3.60 18.23 -14.05
N ARG A 47 -2.98 17.06 -13.85
CA ARG A 47 -2.11 16.81 -12.69
C ARG A 47 -0.87 17.69 -12.66
N GLN A 48 -0.27 17.94 -13.83
CA GLN A 48 0.86 18.87 -13.95
C GLN A 48 0.45 20.28 -13.49
N LEU A 49 -0.68 20.79 -14.00
CA LEU A 49 -1.21 22.09 -13.59
C LEU A 49 -1.49 22.14 -12.08
N TRP A 50 -2.08 21.09 -11.49
CA TRP A 50 -2.36 21.04 -10.06
C TRP A 50 -1.11 21.13 -9.19
N GLU A 51 -0.01 20.50 -9.61
CA GLU A 51 1.26 20.54 -8.89
C GLU A 51 1.94 21.90 -9.03
N GLU A 52 1.99 22.46 -10.25
CA GLU A 52 2.57 23.79 -10.54
C GLU A 52 1.88 24.91 -9.74
N GLU A 53 0.55 24.89 -9.71
CA GLU A 53 -0.27 25.87 -8.99
C GLU A 53 -0.41 25.56 -7.49
N GLY A 54 0.00 24.37 -7.05
CA GLY A 54 -0.11 23.93 -5.66
C GLY A 54 -1.55 23.93 -5.12
N VAL A 55 -2.54 23.60 -5.96
CA VAL A 55 -3.98 23.81 -5.67
C VAL A 55 -4.52 23.05 -4.46
N PHE A 56 -3.80 22.02 -4.00
CA PHE A 56 -4.18 21.21 -2.83
C PHE A 56 -3.46 21.63 -1.54
N ARG A 57 -2.64 22.69 -1.57
CA ARG A 57 -1.98 23.25 -0.40
C ARG A 57 -3.00 24.02 0.44
N ALA A 58 -3.20 23.57 1.68
CA ALA A 58 -4.07 24.24 2.64
C ALA A 58 -3.25 24.95 3.70
N GLU A 59 -3.51 26.24 3.88
CA GLU A 59 -2.89 27.05 4.92
C GLU A 59 -3.85 27.34 6.06
N SER A 60 -3.33 27.43 7.29
CA SER A 60 -4.12 27.90 8.42
C SER A 60 -4.41 29.38 8.26
N ARG A 61 -5.64 29.79 8.56
CA ARG A 61 -6.00 31.21 8.67
C ARG A 61 -5.63 31.71 10.07
N LYS A 62 -5.48 33.04 10.22
CA LYS A 62 -5.23 33.69 11.51
C LYS A 62 -6.44 33.53 12.44
N ASP A 63 -7.63 33.76 11.90
CA ASP A 63 -8.88 33.66 12.65
C ASP A 63 -9.40 32.22 12.68
N PRO A 64 -10.06 31.80 13.77
CA PRO A 64 -10.74 30.51 13.83
C PRO A 64 -11.78 30.36 12.70
N PRO A 65 -11.83 29.21 12.01
CA PRO A 65 -12.76 28.99 10.92
C PRO A 65 -14.20 28.92 11.44
N LYS A 66 -15.15 29.53 10.71
CA LYS A 66 -16.58 29.35 10.96
C LYS A 66 -17.01 27.93 10.54
N PRO A 67 -18.16 27.43 11.03
CA PRO A 67 -18.71 26.16 10.56
C PRO A 67 -18.82 26.15 9.02
N GLY A 68 -18.17 25.17 8.37
CA GLY A 68 -18.12 25.04 6.91
C GLY A 68 -16.90 25.69 6.24
N ASP A 69 -16.14 26.56 6.91
CA ASP A 69 -14.97 27.24 6.32
C ASP A 69 -13.76 26.30 6.15
N LYS A 70 -13.74 25.17 6.87
CA LYS A 70 -12.69 24.16 6.75
C LYS A 70 -13.27 22.75 6.66
N PHE A 71 -12.51 21.88 6.00
CA PHE A 71 -12.72 20.44 6.05
C PHE A 71 -11.38 19.75 6.23
N PHE A 72 -11.28 18.86 7.21
CA PHE A 72 -10.08 18.09 7.47
C PHE A 72 -10.42 16.61 7.41
N SER A 73 -9.85 15.91 6.43
CA SER A 73 -10.02 14.46 6.27
C SER A 73 -8.70 13.77 6.48
N THR A 74 -8.75 12.54 7.00
CA THR A 74 -7.59 11.67 7.16
C THR A 74 -7.93 10.28 6.66
N PHE A 75 -6.96 9.62 6.05
CA PHE A 75 -7.02 8.20 5.75
C PHE A 75 -6.01 7.47 6.64
N PRO A 76 -6.37 6.33 7.26
CA PRO A 76 -5.41 5.53 8.01
C PRO A 76 -4.18 5.25 7.14
N ILE A 77 -3.02 5.74 7.58
CA ILE A 77 -1.80 5.69 6.78
C ILE A 77 -1.43 4.24 6.47
N PRO A 78 -1.23 3.87 5.19
CA PRO A 78 -1.00 2.48 4.80
C PRO A 78 0.40 1.99 5.21
N TYR A 79 0.51 0.68 5.46
CA TYR A 79 1.80 0.02 5.71
C TYR A 79 2.67 0.00 4.46
N MET A 80 3.96 0.28 4.61
CA MET A 80 4.95 0.41 3.53
C MET A 80 5.76 -0.87 3.32
N ASN A 81 5.12 -2.03 3.45
CA ASN A 81 5.71 -3.34 3.17
C ASN A 81 5.48 -3.81 1.72
N GLY A 82 5.12 -2.89 0.81
CA GLY A 82 4.85 -3.19 -0.59
C GLY A 82 4.12 -2.05 -1.30
N TYR A 83 3.75 -2.29 -2.57
CA TYR A 83 2.93 -1.35 -3.34
C TYR A 83 1.49 -1.27 -2.83
N LEU A 84 0.89 -0.10 -2.99
CA LEU A 84 -0.53 0.09 -2.71
C LEU A 84 -1.38 -0.70 -3.72
N HIS A 85 -2.30 -1.53 -3.23
CA HIS A 85 -3.26 -2.24 -4.06
C HIS A 85 -4.61 -1.51 -4.19
N ILE A 86 -5.47 -1.97 -5.11
CA ILE A 86 -6.78 -1.36 -5.39
C ILE A 86 -7.71 -1.25 -4.18
N GLY A 87 -7.58 -2.13 -3.17
CA GLY A 87 -8.31 -1.99 -1.91
C GLY A 87 -7.99 -0.71 -1.13
N HIS A 88 -6.76 -0.20 -1.23
CA HIS A 88 -6.38 1.10 -0.69
C HIS A 88 -7.08 2.20 -1.47
N ALA A 89 -7.02 2.15 -2.82
CA ALA A 89 -7.72 3.10 -3.70
C ALA A 89 -9.23 3.16 -3.41
N PHE A 90 -9.89 2.00 -3.22
CA PHE A 90 -11.30 1.93 -2.85
C PHE A 90 -11.61 2.58 -1.48
N SER A 91 -10.70 2.45 -0.52
CA SER A 91 -10.93 2.98 0.82
C SER A 91 -10.59 4.47 0.93
N LEU A 92 -9.51 4.90 0.28
CA LEU A 92 -9.08 6.30 0.25
C LEU A 92 -10.03 7.17 -0.58
N SER A 93 -10.66 6.63 -1.64
CA SER A 93 -11.53 7.39 -2.53
C SER A 93 -12.70 8.05 -1.79
N LYS A 94 -13.16 7.46 -0.68
CA LYS A 94 -14.21 8.03 0.18
C LYS A 94 -13.79 9.37 0.76
N SER A 95 -12.55 9.46 1.25
CA SER A 95 -11.97 10.72 1.77
C SER A 95 -11.70 11.70 0.63
N ASP A 96 -11.20 11.21 -0.49
CA ASP A 96 -10.90 12.03 -1.67
C ASP A 96 -12.15 12.71 -2.24
N PHE A 97 -13.24 11.96 -2.41
CA PHE A 97 -14.52 12.48 -2.89
C PHE A 97 -15.13 13.49 -1.90
N ALA A 98 -15.04 13.22 -0.60
CA ALA A 98 -15.47 14.18 0.41
C ALA A 98 -14.64 15.48 0.34
N CYS A 99 -13.32 15.38 0.19
CA CYS A 99 -12.45 16.54 0.03
C CYS A 99 -12.81 17.35 -1.22
N ALA A 100 -13.00 16.70 -2.37
CA ALA A 100 -13.40 17.36 -3.60
C ALA A 100 -14.75 18.08 -3.46
N TYR A 101 -15.75 17.43 -2.85
CA TYR A 101 -17.04 18.04 -2.55
C TYR A 101 -16.91 19.29 -1.68
N HIS A 102 -16.13 19.22 -0.61
CA HIS A 102 -15.93 20.36 0.29
C HIS A 102 -15.14 21.52 -0.35
N ARG A 103 -14.20 21.23 -1.26
CA ARG A 103 -13.53 22.27 -2.07
C ARG A 103 -14.53 23.03 -2.93
N LEU A 104 -15.46 22.33 -3.59
CA LEU A 104 -16.52 22.96 -4.40
C LEU A 104 -17.48 23.80 -3.55
N ARG A 105 -17.65 23.47 -2.28
CA ARG A 105 -18.43 24.26 -1.30
C ARG A 105 -17.68 25.49 -0.76
N GLY A 106 -16.44 25.72 -1.20
CA GLY A 106 -15.61 26.86 -0.78
C GLY A 106 -14.85 26.64 0.53
N ALA A 107 -14.86 25.43 1.09
CA ALA A 107 -14.12 25.12 2.31
C ALA A 107 -12.61 25.07 2.05
N ASN A 108 -11.82 25.51 3.04
CA ASN A 108 -10.38 25.26 3.09
C ASN A 108 -10.14 23.79 3.46
N VAL A 109 -9.78 22.98 2.47
CA VAL A 109 -9.70 21.52 2.61
C VAL A 109 -8.27 21.06 2.83
N LEU A 110 -8.00 20.46 3.99
CA LEU A 110 -6.76 19.77 4.28
C LEU A 110 -6.95 18.25 4.18
N PHE A 111 -6.14 17.60 3.33
CA PHE A 111 -6.01 16.15 3.28
C PHE A 111 -4.53 15.79 3.22
N PRO A 112 -3.91 15.40 4.34
CA PRO A 112 -2.54 14.93 4.38
C PRO A 112 -2.51 13.40 4.34
N LEU A 113 -1.39 12.86 3.88
CA LEU A 113 -1.14 11.43 3.91
C LEU A 113 0.31 11.15 4.28
N GLY A 114 0.50 10.23 5.24
CA GLY A 114 1.80 9.72 5.64
C GLY A 114 2.00 8.26 5.25
N SER A 115 3.11 7.70 5.70
CA SER A 115 3.56 6.35 5.40
C SER A 115 3.80 5.57 6.70
N HIS A 116 3.06 4.48 6.90
CA HIS A 116 3.20 3.66 8.10
C HIS A 116 4.34 2.66 7.91
N CYS A 117 5.43 2.88 8.64
CA CYS A 117 6.62 2.06 8.63
C CYS A 117 6.92 1.45 10.00
N SER A 118 6.26 1.91 11.05
CA SER A 118 6.32 1.28 12.38
C SER A 118 5.59 -0.05 12.39
N GLY A 119 6.07 -0.99 13.21
CA GLY A 119 5.48 -2.31 13.38
C GLY A 119 6.32 -3.43 12.79
N THR A 120 5.86 -4.66 13.00
CA THR A 120 6.57 -5.89 12.64
C THR A 120 6.48 -6.30 11.16
N PRO A 121 5.47 -5.93 10.34
CA PRO A 121 5.34 -6.48 8.99
C PRO A 121 6.55 -6.25 8.07
N ILE A 122 7.15 -5.06 8.12
CA ILE A 122 8.35 -4.75 7.33
C ILE A 122 9.53 -5.62 7.79
N LYS A 123 9.75 -5.70 9.11
CA LYS A 123 10.83 -6.50 9.69
C LYS A 123 10.65 -7.99 9.40
N ALA A 124 9.43 -8.51 9.51
CA ALA A 124 9.10 -9.89 9.19
C ALA A 124 9.36 -10.22 7.70
N SER A 125 9.01 -9.32 6.79
CA SER A 125 9.34 -9.48 5.35
C SER A 125 10.85 -9.44 5.09
N ALA A 126 11.58 -8.52 5.73
CA ALA A 126 13.04 -8.43 5.61
C ALA A 126 13.75 -9.69 6.15
N ASP A 127 13.33 -10.19 7.31
CA ASP A 127 13.87 -11.41 7.92
C ASP A 127 13.52 -12.66 7.08
N LYS A 128 12.34 -12.68 6.45
CA LYS A 128 11.96 -13.74 5.50
C LYS A 128 12.88 -13.75 4.28
N LEU A 129 13.18 -12.58 3.69
CA LEU A 129 14.17 -12.47 2.60
C LEU A 129 15.56 -12.97 3.04
N ALA A 130 16.00 -12.62 4.25
CA ALA A 130 17.29 -13.07 4.78
C ALA A 130 17.35 -14.60 5.00
N ARG A 131 16.23 -15.25 5.31
CA ARG A 131 16.15 -16.72 5.39
C ARG A 131 16.18 -17.36 4.00
N GLU A 132 15.38 -16.86 3.07
CA GLU A 132 15.33 -17.37 1.69
C GLU A 132 16.67 -17.20 0.95
N SER A 133 17.38 -16.09 1.19
CA SER A 133 18.72 -15.86 0.63
C SER A 133 19.76 -16.88 1.13
N ARG A 134 19.68 -17.28 2.40
CA ARG A 134 20.60 -18.25 3.01
C ARG A 134 20.29 -19.70 2.65
N ASN A 135 19.04 -20.00 2.30
CA ASN A 135 18.62 -21.34 1.92
C ASN A 135 17.84 -21.33 0.60
N PRO A 136 18.54 -21.51 -0.54
CA PRO A 136 17.91 -21.48 -1.86
C PRO A 136 16.83 -22.54 -2.08
N THR A 137 16.76 -23.61 -1.27
CA THR A 137 15.66 -24.57 -1.38
C THR A 137 14.31 -23.96 -0.97
N LEU A 138 14.32 -22.92 -0.13
CA LEU A 138 13.12 -22.17 0.26
C LEU A 138 12.56 -21.28 -0.86
N LEU A 139 13.35 -20.99 -1.89
CA LEU A 139 12.87 -20.29 -3.10
C LEU A 139 11.98 -21.18 -3.96
N SER A 140 12.10 -22.50 -3.82
CA SER A 140 11.31 -23.51 -4.56
C SER A 140 10.33 -24.29 -3.66
N ALA A 141 10.43 -24.12 -2.34
CA ALA A 141 9.56 -24.79 -1.39
C ALA A 141 8.20 -24.09 -1.35
N LYS A 142 7.20 -24.75 -1.93
CA LYS A 142 5.80 -24.52 -1.55
C LYS A 142 5.70 -24.93 -0.08
N ASP A 143 5.48 -23.98 0.83
CA ASP A 143 5.28 -24.28 2.24
C ASP A 143 4.09 -25.26 2.39
N ASP A 144 4.38 -26.53 2.65
CA ASP A 144 3.42 -27.55 3.07
C ASP A 144 3.05 -27.26 4.52
N ASN A 145 2.16 -26.28 4.71
CA ASN A 145 1.49 -26.11 5.99
C ASN A 145 0.50 -27.27 6.13
N THR A 146 0.88 -28.26 6.93
CA THR A 146 0.12 -29.48 7.19
C THR A 146 -1.27 -29.09 7.66
N LYS A 147 -2.28 -29.42 6.85
CA LYS A 147 -3.69 -29.27 7.22
C LYS A 147 -3.96 -30.16 8.42
N HIS A 148 -4.21 -29.58 9.59
CA HIS A 148 -5.09 -30.25 10.54
C HIS A 148 -6.50 -30.13 9.98
N SER A 149 -7.04 -31.25 9.52
CA SER A 149 -8.44 -31.40 9.14
C SER A 149 -9.28 -31.42 10.42
N ASP A 150 -9.87 -30.30 10.79
CA ASP A 150 -11.05 -30.34 11.66
C ASP A 150 -12.25 -30.68 10.78
N SER A 151 -12.76 -31.88 10.98
CA SER A 151 -14.00 -32.38 10.40
C SER A 151 -15.18 -31.74 11.11
N ASP A 152 -15.65 -30.60 10.62
CA ASP A 152 -16.98 -30.10 10.97
C ASP A 152 -18.01 -30.73 10.03
N THR A 153 -18.91 -31.50 10.64
CA THR A 153 -20.03 -32.17 9.99
C THR A 153 -21.07 -31.13 9.62
N ASP A 154 -21.28 -30.95 8.31
CA ASP A 154 -22.38 -30.16 7.75
C ASP A 154 -23.73 -30.79 8.17
N THR A 155 -24.52 -30.03 8.94
CA THR A 155 -25.96 -30.26 9.05
C THR A 155 -26.66 -29.25 8.15
N ASP A 156 -27.07 -29.74 6.97
CA ASP A 156 -27.88 -29.02 6.00
C ASP A 156 -29.22 -28.61 6.62
N THR A 157 -29.45 -27.31 6.82
CA THR A 157 -30.80 -26.76 7.07
C THR A 157 -31.08 -25.67 6.03
N PRO A 158 -32.19 -25.73 5.26
CA PRO A 158 -32.46 -24.75 4.21
C PRO A 158 -32.79 -23.36 4.76
N ALA A 159 -32.18 -22.31 4.20
CA ALA A 159 -32.39 -20.92 4.62
C ALA A 159 -33.55 -20.22 3.88
N LEU A 160 -34.25 -19.32 4.58
CA LEU A 160 -35.36 -18.50 4.10
C LEU A 160 -34.90 -17.27 3.26
N PRO A 161 -35.75 -16.68 2.39
CA PRO A 161 -35.36 -15.62 1.47
C PRO A 161 -35.22 -14.26 2.20
N GLY A 162 -34.07 -13.59 2.04
CA GLY A 162 -33.87 -12.21 2.53
C GLY A 162 -32.56 -11.95 3.28
N GLN A 163 -31.75 -12.98 3.56
CA GLN A 163 -30.48 -12.81 4.27
C GLN A 163 -29.29 -12.80 3.29
N PHE A 164 -28.73 -11.61 3.04
CA PHE A 164 -27.46 -11.49 2.32
C PHE A 164 -26.30 -11.86 3.26
N ARG A 165 -25.79 -13.09 3.18
CA ARG A 165 -24.50 -13.45 3.79
C ARG A 165 -23.38 -12.87 2.94
N GLY A 166 -22.69 -11.85 3.45
CA GLY A 166 -21.40 -11.44 2.90
C GLY A 166 -20.42 -12.61 3.00
N LYS A 167 -20.00 -13.17 1.86
CA LYS A 167 -18.86 -14.10 1.84
C LYS A 167 -17.67 -13.37 2.45
N LYS A 168 -16.99 -14.00 3.42
CA LYS A 168 -15.71 -13.54 3.97
C LYS A 168 -14.66 -13.58 2.86
N SER A 169 -14.67 -12.58 1.99
CA SER A 169 -13.78 -12.42 0.83
C SER A 169 -12.31 -12.19 1.20
N LYS A 170 -11.97 -12.15 2.50
CA LYS A 170 -10.59 -12.03 2.99
C LYS A 170 -9.81 -13.36 2.89
N VAL A 171 -10.49 -14.51 2.88
CA VAL A 171 -9.84 -15.85 2.87
C VAL A 171 -9.55 -16.33 1.44
N ALA A 172 -10.45 -16.10 0.50
CA ALA A 172 -10.30 -16.59 -0.88
C ALA A 172 -9.17 -15.89 -1.68
N ALA A 173 -8.75 -14.68 -1.28
CA ALA A 173 -7.65 -13.97 -1.92
C ALA A 173 -6.25 -14.54 -1.59
N LYS A 174 -6.16 -15.45 -0.60
CA LYS A 174 -4.91 -16.14 -0.22
C LYS A 174 -4.76 -17.54 -0.88
N SER A 175 -5.63 -17.91 -1.81
CA SER A 175 -5.63 -19.25 -2.45
C SER A 175 -4.78 -19.37 -3.72
N GLY A 176 -4.08 -18.31 -4.14
CA GLY A 176 -2.99 -18.44 -5.10
C GLY A 176 -1.78 -19.07 -4.39
N GLY A 177 -1.19 -20.13 -4.95
CA GLY A 177 -0.09 -20.88 -4.32
C GLY A 177 0.94 -19.97 -3.66
N GLN A 178 1.41 -20.36 -2.46
CA GLN A 178 2.36 -19.59 -1.66
C GLN A 178 3.58 -19.23 -2.52
N VAL A 179 3.70 -17.94 -2.87
CA VAL A 179 4.85 -17.38 -3.60
C VAL A 179 5.87 -16.94 -2.54
N SER A 180 7.14 -17.28 -2.74
CA SER A 180 8.22 -16.86 -1.82
C SER A 180 8.29 -15.34 -1.73
N GLN A 181 8.86 -14.80 -0.63
CA GLN A 181 9.01 -13.34 -0.51
C GLN A 181 9.93 -12.81 -1.61
N TRP A 182 10.96 -13.57 -1.98
CA TRP A 182 11.87 -13.28 -3.07
C TRP A 182 11.16 -13.14 -4.42
N GLU A 183 10.29 -14.09 -4.77
CA GLU A 183 9.51 -14.03 -6.01
C GLU A 183 8.51 -12.86 -6.01
N ILE A 184 7.95 -12.51 -4.85
CA ILE A 184 7.14 -11.29 -4.72
C ILE A 184 7.99 -10.05 -5.05
N MET A 185 9.21 -9.97 -4.53
CA MET A 185 10.10 -8.85 -4.84
C MET A 185 10.54 -8.83 -6.31
N ARG A 186 10.82 -9.98 -6.93
CA ARG A 186 11.06 -10.07 -8.38
C ARG A 186 9.86 -9.60 -9.19
N SER A 187 8.64 -9.91 -8.75
CA SER A 187 7.41 -9.46 -9.42
C SER A 187 7.19 -7.94 -9.35
N PHE A 188 7.99 -7.23 -8.55
CA PHE A 188 8.07 -5.77 -8.54
C PHE A 188 9.07 -5.20 -9.57
N GLY A 189 9.77 -6.07 -10.31
CA GLY A 189 10.79 -5.70 -11.29
C GLY A 189 12.18 -5.47 -10.68
N LEU A 190 12.41 -5.90 -9.44
CA LEU A 190 13.71 -5.82 -8.78
C LEU A 190 14.63 -6.97 -9.23
N THR A 191 15.89 -6.65 -9.47
CA THR A 191 16.94 -7.64 -9.71
C THR A 191 17.32 -8.37 -8.43
N ASP A 192 17.87 -9.57 -8.54
CA ASP A 192 18.30 -10.35 -7.35
C ASP A 192 19.29 -9.59 -6.47
N ILE A 193 20.16 -8.78 -7.07
CA ILE A 193 21.13 -7.95 -6.35
C ILE A 193 20.40 -6.89 -5.52
N GLU A 194 19.45 -6.17 -6.12
CA GLU A 194 18.66 -5.16 -5.40
C GLU A 194 17.82 -5.78 -4.28
N ILE A 195 17.29 -6.99 -4.47
CA ILE A 195 16.50 -7.70 -3.45
C ILE A 195 17.33 -7.98 -2.19
N THR A 196 18.64 -8.22 -2.32
CA THR A 196 19.50 -8.45 -1.15
C THR A 196 19.52 -7.27 -0.17
N GLU A 197 19.38 -6.04 -0.66
CA GLU A 197 19.35 -4.83 0.18
C GLU A 197 18.10 -4.77 1.07
N PHE A 198 17.00 -5.42 0.67
CA PHE A 198 15.76 -5.46 1.43
C PHE A 198 15.79 -6.45 2.61
N GLN A 199 16.91 -7.14 2.83
CA GLN A 199 17.16 -7.83 4.10
C GLN A 199 17.32 -6.83 5.26
N ASP A 200 17.72 -5.58 4.97
CA ASP A 200 17.64 -4.47 5.91
C ASP A 200 16.25 -3.82 5.84
N SER A 201 15.55 -3.78 6.98
CA SER A 201 14.24 -3.13 7.09
C SER A 201 14.28 -1.63 6.76
N TYR A 202 15.39 -0.92 7.02
CA TYR A 202 15.49 0.51 6.70
C TYR A 202 15.50 0.79 5.20
N LYS A 203 15.90 -0.17 4.36
CA LYS A 203 15.79 -0.04 2.91
C LYS A 203 14.34 0.15 2.46
N TRP A 204 13.39 -0.52 3.11
CA TRP A 204 11.96 -0.42 2.80
C TRP A 204 11.41 0.99 3.01
N LEU A 205 11.89 1.67 4.07
CA LEU A 205 11.49 3.04 4.45
C LEU A 205 11.91 4.09 3.41
N THR A 206 12.94 3.79 2.62
CA THR A 206 13.42 4.69 1.56
C THR A 206 12.92 4.30 0.18
N TYR A 207 12.51 3.03 0.00
CA TYR A 207 12.06 2.53 -1.28
C TYR A 207 10.55 2.70 -1.51
N PHE A 208 9.70 2.17 -0.62
CA PHE A 208 8.25 2.14 -0.84
C PHE A 208 7.53 3.48 -0.63
N PRO A 209 7.88 4.31 0.37
CA PRO A 209 7.16 5.58 0.58
C PRO A 209 7.21 6.55 -0.61
N PRO A 210 8.36 6.80 -1.27
CA PRO A 210 8.39 7.67 -2.45
C PRO A 210 7.55 7.12 -3.62
N LEU A 211 7.55 5.80 -3.79
CA LEU A 211 6.75 5.12 -4.82
C LEU A 211 5.26 5.22 -4.53
N ALA A 212 4.85 5.07 -3.27
CA ALA A 212 3.45 5.26 -2.87
C ALA A 212 2.99 6.70 -3.15
N VAL A 213 3.84 7.70 -2.92
CA VAL A 213 3.54 9.10 -3.27
C VAL A 213 3.44 9.27 -4.78
N GLU A 214 4.34 8.67 -5.57
CA GLU A 214 4.27 8.68 -7.04
C GLU A 214 2.94 8.08 -7.55
N ASP A 215 2.58 6.89 -7.06
CA ASP A 215 1.35 6.19 -7.44
C ASP A 215 0.10 7.00 -7.09
N LEU A 216 0.07 7.61 -5.91
CA LEU A 216 -1.08 8.42 -5.46
C LEU A 216 -1.16 9.77 -6.17
N ARG A 217 -0.02 10.37 -6.52
CA ARG A 217 0.02 11.52 -7.44
C ARG A 217 -0.51 11.14 -8.81
N ALA A 218 -0.13 9.98 -9.33
CA ALA A 218 -0.61 9.49 -10.61
C ALA A 218 -2.10 9.09 -10.59
N TYR A 219 -2.63 8.66 -9.43
CA TYR A 219 -4.06 8.51 -9.18
C TYR A 219 -4.81 9.87 -9.21
N GLY A 220 -4.12 10.99 -8.97
CA GLY A 220 -4.71 12.33 -8.91
C GLY A 220 -5.20 12.71 -7.51
N LEU A 221 -4.61 12.13 -6.45
CA LEU A 221 -5.04 12.38 -5.08
C LEU A 221 -4.83 13.85 -4.71
N GLY A 222 -5.90 14.52 -4.27
CA GLY A 222 -5.84 15.91 -3.81
C GLY A 222 -5.22 16.06 -2.42
N CYS A 223 -3.94 15.71 -2.27
CA CYS A 223 -3.20 15.65 -1.00
C CYS A 223 -2.18 16.80 -0.87
N ASP A 224 -2.01 17.34 0.33
CA ASP A 224 -0.93 18.28 0.65
C ASP A 224 0.35 17.50 1.02
N TRP A 225 1.15 17.19 0.00
CA TRP A 225 2.36 16.36 0.12
C TRP A 225 3.44 16.93 1.04
N ARG A 226 3.43 18.23 1.34
CA ARG A 226 4.38 18.87 2.27
C ARG A 226 4.24 18.35 3.70
N ARG A 227 3.10 17.73 4.01
CA ARG A 227 2.74 17.20 5.33
C ARG A 227 2.90 15.67 5.39
N SER A 228 3.57 15.07 4.41
CA SER A 228 3.87 13.63 4.38
C SER A 228 5.04 13.31 5.30
N PHE A 229 5.00 12.15 5.94
CA PHE A 229 6.06 11.69 6.84
C PHE A 229 6.09 10.17 6.94
N VAL A 230 7.20 9.62 7.45
CA VAL A 230 7.32 8.23 7.91
C VAL A 230 7.24 8.17 9.44
N THR A 231 6.88 7.01 9.97
CA THR A 231 6.44 6.85 11.37
C THR A 231 7.46 6.24 12.33
N THR A 232 8.62 5.82 11.84
CA THR A 232 9.70 5.25 12.66
C THR A 232 10.62 6.34 13.22
N ASP A 233 11.60 5.91 14.01
CA ASP A 233 12.71 6.73 14.52
C ASP A 233 13.58 7.37 13.42
N ALA A 234 13.52 6.84 12.19
CA ALA A 234 14.10 7.49 11.01
C ALA A 234 13.57 8.91 10.77
N ASN A 235 12.37 9.24 11.29
CA ASN A 235 11.85 10.60 11.31
C ASN A 235 11.92 11.18 12.74
N PRO A 236 12.90 12.05 13.04
CA PRO A 236 13.08 12.58 14.40
C PRO A 236 11.91 13.44 14.87
N PHE A 237 11.17 14.09 13.97
CA PHE A 237 10.02 14.92 14.34
C PHE A 237 8.84 14.07 14.80
N PHE A 238 8.51 13.02 14.05
CA PHE A 238 7.41 12.13 14.41
C PHE A 238 7.76 11.30 15.64
N ASP A 239 8.99 10.83 15.74
CA ASP A 239 9.47 10.13 16.93
C ASP A 239 9.39 11.02 18.19
N SER A 240 9.80 12.29 18.11
CA SER A 240 9.63 13.25 19.21
C SER A 240 8.15 13.43 19.60
N PHE A 241 7.25 13.51 18.62
CA PHE A 241 5.81 13.57 18.84
C PHE A 241 5.28 12.33 19.58
N VAL A 242 5.68 11.12 19.17
CA VAL A 242 5.29 9.87 19.84
C VAL A 242 5.87 9.80 21.26
N ARG A 243 7.14 10.19 21.47
CA ARG A 243 7.73 10.24 22.83
C ARG A 243 6.94 11.19 23.74
N TRP A 244 6.53 12.35 23.24
CA TRP A 244 5.66 13.27 23.97
C TRP A 244 4.32 12.61 24.33
N GLN A 245 3.65 11.96 23.37
CA GLN A 245 2.37 11.26 23.57
C GLN A 245 2.50 10.19 24.67
N MET A 246 3.53 9.33 24.58
CA MET A 246 3.76 8.25 25.54
C MET A 246 4.05 8.78 26.94
N ARG A 247 4.85 9.86 27.07
CA ARG A 247 5.08 10.53 28.36
C ARG A 247 3.78 11.09 28.95
N LYS A 248 2.92 11.69 28.13
CA LYS A 248 1.60 12.19 28.58
C LYS A 248 0.70 11.05 29.06
N LEU A 249 0.57 9.98 28.28
CA LEU A 249 -0.20 8.80 28.67
C LEU A 249 0.31 8.20 29.99
N LYS A 250 1.63 8.11 30.19
CA LYS A 250 2.22 7.69 31.46
C LYS A 250 1.85 8.64 32.61
N SER A 251 1.96 9.95 32.42
CA SER A 251 1.61 10.94 33.45
C SER A 251 0.12 10.91 33.84
N MET A 252 -0.75 10.48 32.93
CA MET A 252 -2.19 10.30 33.16
C MET A 252 -2.53 8.92 33.77
N GLY A 253 -1.55 8.10 34.11
CA GLY A 253 -1.75 6.75 34.63
C GLY A 253 -2.33 5.75 33.61
N LYS A 254 -2.24 6.05 32.31
CA LYS A 254 -2.75 5.18 31.22
C LYS A 254 -1.74 4.12 30.77
N ILE A 255 -0.49 4.22 31.20
CA ILE A 255 0.55 3.23 30.94
C ILE A 255 0.95 2.62 32.28
N VAL A 256 0.75 1.31 32.41
CA VAL A 256 1.12 0.53 33.59
C VAL A 256 2.14 -0.54 33.20
N LYS A 257 3.03 -0.87 34.13
CA LYS A 257 3.92 -2.02 34.02
C LYS A 257 3.36 -3.12 34.91
N ASP A 258 2.99 -4.23 34.31
CA ASP A 258 2.33 -5.34 35.00
C ASP A 258 2.56 -6.66 34.24
N ILE A 259 2.32 -7.79 34.90
CA ILE A 259 2.38 -9.12 34.29
C ILE A 259 0.98 -9.46 33.79
N ARG A 260 0.84 -9.67 32.49
CA ARG A 260 -0.44 -9.95 31.84
C ARG A 260 -0.32 -11.11 30.87
N TYR A 261 -1.37 -11.92 30.79
CA TYR A 261 -1.51 -12.88 29.71
C TYR A 261 -1.69 -12.12 28.38
N THR A 262 -0.98 -12.59 27.36
CA THR A 262 -1.05 -12.06 26.00
C THR A 262 -0.76 -13.18 25.03
N ILE A 263 -1.27 -13.06 23.80
CA ILE A 263 -0.83 -13.93 22.72
C ILE A 263 0.65 -13.62 22.46
N PHE A 264 1.48 -14.66 22.42
CA PHE A 264 2.93 -14.55 22.35
C PHE A 264 3.46 -15.36 21.17
N SER A 265 4.39 -14.78 20.41
CA SER A 265 5.10 -15.49 19.33
C SER A 265 6.44 -15.99 19.86
N PRO A 266 6.66 -17.32 20.00
CA PRO A 266 7.96 -17.86 20.41
C PRO A 266 9.06 -17.55 19.40
N LEU A 267 8.71 -17.40 18.12
CA LEU A 267 9.65 -17.08 17.04
C LEU A 267 10.16 -15.64 17.17
N ASP A 268 9.26 -14.69 17.47
CA ASP A 268 9.60 -13.26 17.55
C ASP A 268 10.05 -12.84 18.96
N GLY A 269 9.80 -13.68 19.97
CA GLY A 269 10.18 -13.39 21.36
C GLY A 269 9.40 -12.23 21.99
N GLN A 270 8.20 -11.93 21.48
CA GLN A 270 7.40 -10.78 21.91
C GLN A 270 5.88 -11.05 21.82
N PRO A 271 5.04 -10.19 22.46
CA PRO A 271 3.59 -10.22 22.27
C PRO A 271 3.21 -10.08 20.78
N CYS A 272 2.24 -10.87 20.32
CA CYS A 272 1.73 -10.85 18.95
C CYS A 272 0.36 -10.16 18.92
N ALA A 273 0.37 -8.87 18.59
CA ALA A 273 -0.84 -8.07 18.47
C ALA A 273 -1.60 -8.37 17.16
N ASP A 274 -2.84 -7.89 17.04
CA ASP A 274 -3.73 -8.28 15.94
C ASP A 274 -3.13 -7.99 14.56
N HIS A 275 -2.43 -6.87 14.40
CA HIS A 275 -1.77 -6.47 13.15
C HIS A 275 -0.48 -7.25 12.83
N ASP A 276 0.04 -8.01 13.79
CA ASP A 276 1.21 -8.88 13.59
C ASP A 276 0.81 -10.31 13.17
N ARG A 277 -0.50 -10.64 13.20
CA ARG A 277 -1.00 -11.99 12.94
C ARG A 277 -1.25 -12.26 11.46
N ALA A 278 -0.91 -13.48 11.01
CA ALA A 278 -1.28 -13.97 9.69
C ALA A 278 -2.71 -14.56 9.63
N THR A 279 -3.21 -15.07 10.76
CA THR A 279 -4.51 -15.72 10.97
C THR A 279 -5.08 -15.35 12.36
N GLY A 280 -6.41 -15.30 12.50
CA GLY A 280 -7.06 -15.04 13.80
C GLY A 280 -6.87 -13.61 14.34
N GLU A 281 -7.24 -12.59 13.55
CA GLU A 281 -7.21 -11.17 13.97
C GLU A 281 -8.20 -10.83 15.12
N GLY A 282 -8.95 -11.79 15.66
CA GLY A 282 -9.91 -11.59 16.76
C GLY A 282 -10.34 -12.90 17.41
#